data_AF-A0ABD5S2I9-F1
#
_entry.id   AF-A0ABD5S2I9-F1
#
_cell.length_a   1.000
_cell.length_b   1.000
_cell.length_c   1.000
_cell.angle_alpha   90.00
_cell.angle_beta   90.00
_cell.angle_gamma   90.00
#
_symmetry.space_group_name_H-M   'P 1'
#
loop_
_entity.id
_entity.type
_entity.pdbx_description
1 polymer ?
#
loop_
_entity_poly.entity_id
_entity_poly.type
_entity_poly.pdbx_seq_one_letter_code
_entity_poly.pdbx_strand_id
1 'polypeptide(L)'
;MSFTSRSSALPRVSRTDLLLVASVLVWGVNFVFLKVALDALPTSVVNALRFTVSAAVLGGIYVARTPRGEYLDPLRAAPRRLLVLGLMGSFVFPVSFLAVIDETTAGNAALIAASAPLWTALVGRYVGV
;
A
#
# COMPACT_ATOMS: atom_id res chain seq x y z
N MET A 1 -16.74 14.90 -46.77
CA MET A 1 -15.95 14.35 -45.65
C MET A 1 -16.67 14.70 -44.35
N SER A 2 -17.46 13.78 -43.83
CA SER A 2 -18.28 13.97 -42.63
C SER A 2 -17.44 13.74 -41.37
N PHE A 3 -17.34 14.76 -40.53
CA PHE A 3 -16.84 14.64 -39.15
C PHE A 3 -17.89 13.89 -38.32
N THR A 4 -17.62 12.63 -37.98
CA THR A 4 -18.42 11.87 -37.03
C THR A 4 -18.16 12.40 -35.63
N SER A 5 -19.10 13.19 -35.12
CA SER A 5 -19.16 13.62 -33.73
C SER A 5 -19.20 12.39 -32.82
N ARG A 6 -18.13 12.11 -32.08
CA ARG A 6 -18.17 11.15 -30.96
C ARG A 6 -18.89 11.86 -29.82
N SER A 7 -20.16 11.56 -29.61
CA SER A 7 -20.84 11.91 -28.36
C SER A 7 -20.04 11.34 -27.19
N SER A 8 -19.36 12.20 -26.46
CA SER A 8 -18.75 11.88 -25.17
C SER A 8 -19.88 11.64 -24.18
N ALA A 9 -20.38 10.41 -24.11
CA ALA A 9 -21.21 9.99 -23.00
C ALA A 9 -20.39 10.23 -21.72
N LEU A 10 -20.93 11.01 -20.78
CA LEU A 10 -20.28 11.24 -19.50
C LEU A 10 -19.96 9.88 -18.87
N PRO A 11 -18.70 9.62 -18.47
CA PRO A 11 -18.32 8.34 -17.89
C PRO A 11 -19.21 8.08 -16.67
N ARG A 12 -19.92 6.94 -16.69
CA ARG A 12 -20.73 6.51 -15.55
C ARG A 12 -19.78 6.10 -14.44
N VAL A 13 -19.87 6.79 -13.30
CA VAL A 13 -19.12 6.45 -12.09
C VAL A 13 -19.43 5.00 -11.72
N SER A 14 -18.41 4.14 -11.84
CA SER A 14 -18.49 2.73 -11.49
C SER A 14 -18.24 2.54 -9.99
N ARG A 15 -18.68 1.39 -9.44
CA ARG A 15 -18.28 0.96 -8.08
C ARG A 15 -16.75 0.93 -7.95
N THR A 16 -16.04 0.56 -9.02
CA THR A 16 -14.58 0.57 -9.04
C THR A 16 -14.01 1.97 -8.86
N ASP A 17 -14.58 2.98 -9.51
CA ASP A 17 -14.13 4.37 -9.39
C ASP A 17 -14.31 4.88 -7.96
N LEU A 18 -15.43 4.52 -7.32
CA LEU A 18 -15.68 4.87 -5.92
C LEU A 18 -14.67 4.18 -4.97
N LEU A 19 -14.34 2.91 -5.22
CA LEU A 19 -13.31 2.19 -4.46
C LEU A 19 -11.91 2.80 -4.67
N LEU A 20 -11.60 3.27 -5.88
CA LEU A 20 -10.36 3.97 -6.17
C LEU A 20 -10.28 5.29 -5.43
N VAL A 21 -11.34 6.09 -5.45
CA VAL A 21 -11.41 7.36 -4.68
C VAL A 21 -11.28 7.08 -3.19
N ALA A 22 -11.99 6.09 -2.65
CA ALA A 22 -11.87 5.71 -1.25
C ALA A 22 -10.45 5.28 -0.89
N SER A 23 -9.80 4.49 -1.74
CA SER A 23 -8.39 4.10 -1.56
C SER A 23 -7.46 5.31 -1.51
N VAL A 24 -7.62 6.25 -2.45
CA VAL A 24 -6.83 7.48 -2.50
C VAL A 24 -7.05 8.33 -1.25
N LEU A 25 -8.29 8.44 -0.76
CA LEU A 25 -8.59 9.18 0.47
C LEU A 25 -7.97 8.52 1.71
N VAL A 26 -8.13 7.19 1.85
CA VAL A 26 -7.55 6.43 2.97
C VAL A 26 -6.03 6.57 2.99
N TRP A 27 -5.38 6.40 1.84
CA TRP A 27 -3.93 6.55 1.73
C TRP A 27 -3.47 8.01 1.88
N GLY A 28 -4.18 8.98 1.31
CA GLY A 28 -3.85 10.40 1.43
C GLY A 28 -3.90 10.87 2.89
N VAL A 29 -4.95 10.49 3.62
CA VAL A 29 -5.10 10.79 5.04
C VAL A 29 -4.02 10.11 5.88
N ASN A 30 -3.55 8.92 5.47
CA ASN A 30 -2.48 8.21 6.17
C ASN A 30 -1.19 9.05 6.30
N PHE A 31 -0.80 9.80 5.26
CA PHE A 31 0.40 10.65 5.30
C PHE A 31 0.33 11.72 6.40
N VAL A 32 -0.84 12.32 6.59
CA VAL A 32 -1.06 13.37 7.60
C VAL A 32 -0.95 12.77 9.01
N PHE A 33 -1.67 11.68 9.28
CA PHE A 33 -1.59 11.00 10.57
C PHE A 33 -0.18 10.50 10.89
N LEU A 34 0.54 10.01 9.88
CA LEU A 34 1.89 9.51 10.09
C LEU A 34 2.87 10.64 10.43
N LYS A 35 2.73 11.83 9.81
CA LYS A 35 3.56 12.98 10.17
C LYS A 35 3.28 13.46 11.59
N VAL A 36 2.00 13.54 11.98
CA VAL A 36 1.60 13.84 13.37
C VAL A 36 2.17 12.81 14.36
N ALA A 37 2.16 11.52 14.00
CA ALA A 37 2.74 10.47 14.83
C ALA A 37 4.27 10.59 14.95
N LEU A 38 4.96 10.99 13.87
CA LEU A 38 6.41 11.19 13.85
C LEU A 38 6.85 12.46 14.59
N ASP A 39 6.01 13.48 14.64
CA ASP A 39 6.27 14.67 15.47
C ASP A 39 6.23 14.34 16.98
N ALA A 40 5.50 13.28 17.37
CA ALA A 40 5.33 12.85 18.76
C ALA A 40 6.23 11.66 19.16
N LEU A 41 6.63 10.81 18.21
CA LEU A 41 7.34 9.55 18.47
C LEU A 41 8.52 9.38 17.50
N PRO A 42 9.64 8.78 17.96
CA PRO A 42 10.73 8.40 17.07
C PRO A 42 10.26 7.46 15.95
N THR A 43 10.87 7.59 14.77
CA THR A 43 10.61 6.79 13.56
C THR A 43 10.64 5.28 13.81
N SER A 44 11.53 4.82 14.70
CA SER A 44 11.63 3.42 15.12
C SER A 44 10.40 2.91 15.89
N VAL A 45 9.82 3.75 16.74
CA VAL A 45 8.63 3.42 17.56
C VAL A 45 7.38 3.34 16.70
N VAL A 46 7.21 4.30 15.78
CA VAL A 46 6.08 4.30 14.83
C VAL A 46 6.11 3.03 13.96
N ASN A 47 7.29 2.64 13.48
CA ASN A 47 7.48 1.38 12.74
C ASN A 47 7.17 0.16 13.62
N ALA A 48 7.71 0.07 14.83
CA ALA A 48 7.48 -1.05 15.74
C ALA A 48 5.98 -1.23 16.05
N LEU A 49 5.26 -0.13 16.31
CA LEU A 49 3.82 -0.16 16.52
C LEU A 49 3.08 -0.65 15.27
N ARG A 50 3.42 -0.12 14.09
CA ARG A 50 2.82 -0.55 12.83
C ARG A 50 2.99 -2.06 12.60
N PHE A 51 4.20 -2.58 12.85
CA PHE A 51 4.50 -4.01 12.72
C PHE A 51 3.74 -4.85 13.74
N THR A 52 3.69 -4.41 14.98
CA THR A 52 3.02 -5.13 16.07
C THR A 52 1.52 -5.22 15.81
N VAL A 53 0.88 -4.11 15.43
CA VAL A 53 -0.54 -4.07 15.08
C VAL A 53 -0.81 -4.93 13.85
N SER A 54 0.02 -4.84 12.80
CA SER A 54 -0.14 -5.65 11.60
C SER A 54 -0.05 -7.15 11.91
N ALA A 55 0.94 -7.55 12.72
CA ALA A 55 1.11 -8.94 13.13
C ALA A 55 -0.07 -9.44 13.98
N ALA A 56 -0.54 -8.63 14.93
CA ALA A 56 -1.67 -8.99 15.79
C ALA A 56 -2.98 -9.14 14.99
N VAL A 57 -3.28 -8.19 14.10
CA VAL A 57 -4.53 -8.19 13.33
C VAL A 57 -4.51 -9.29 12.26
N LEU A 58 -3.47 -9.31 11.40
CA LEU A 58 -3.39 -10.31 10.33
C LEU A 58 -3.16 -11.71 10.89
N GLY A 59 -2.33 -11.84 11.93
CA GLY A 59 -2.12 -13.10 12.65
C GLY A 59 -3.40 -13.59 13.33
N GLY A 60 -4.16 -12.69 13.97
CA GLY A 60 -5.46 -13.02 14.56
C GLY A 60 -6.48 -13.49 13.53
N ILE A 61 -6.59 -12.80 12.40
CA ILE A 61 -7.46 -13.21 11.28
C ILE A 61 -7.01 -14.56 10.71
N TYR A 62 -5.70 -14.76 10.55
CA TYR A 62 -5.14 -16.00 10.04
C TYR A 62 -5.46 -17.18 10.96
N VAL A 63 -5.22 -17.03 12.27
CA VAL A 63 -5.55 -18.05 13.27
C VAL A 63 -7.05 -18.33 13.32
N ALA A 64 -7.90 -17.29 13.24
CA ALA A 64 -9.35 -17.45 13.25
C ALA A 64 -9.90 -18.17 12.02
N ARG A 65 -9.22 -18.08 10.87
CA ARG A 65 -9.64 -18.72 9.61
C ARG A 65 -8.97 -20.08 9.34
N THR A 66 -7.94 -20.43 10.09
CA THR A 66 -7.17 -21.67 9.86
C THR A 66 -7.69 -22.79 10.77
N PRO A 67 -7.93 -24.00 10.23
CA PRO A 67 -8.25 -25.18 11.04
C PRO A 67 -7.20 -25.44 12.12
N ARG A 68 -7.62 -25.93 13.28
CA ARG A 68 -6.70 -26.22 14.40
C ARG A 68 -5.65 -27.25 13.95
N GLY A 69 -4.38 -26.85 13.94
CA GLY A 69 -3.23 -27.70 13.66
C GLY A 69 -2.45 -27.33 12.40
N GLU A 70 -3.07 -26.58 11.48
CA GLU A 70 -2.49 -26.29 10.14
C GLU A 70 -1.81 -24.90 10.06
N TYR A 71 -1.77 -24.16 11.17
CA TYR A 71 -1.24 -22.78 11.23
C TYR A 71 0.26 -22.67 10.92
N LEU A 72 1.02 -23.77 10.98
CA LEU A 72 2.45 -23.80 10.63
C LEU A 72 2.71 -24.38 9.24
N ASP A 73 1.70 -24.91 8.56
CA ASP A 73 1.90 -25.60 7.29
C ASP A 73 2.44 -24.70 6.18
N PRO A 74 1.97 -23.44 6.03
CA PRO A 74 2.58 -22.52 5.06
C PRO A 74 4.04 -22.20 5.40
N LEU A 75 4.35 -22.08 6.70
CA LEU A 75 5.69 -21.78 7.20
C LEU A 75 6.66 -22.91 6.89
N ARG A 76 6.19 -24.16 6.96
CA ARG A 76 6.96 -25.37 6.62
C ARG A 76 7.06 -25.59 5.12
N ALA A 77 5.99 -25.32 4.38
CA ALA A 77 5.93 -25.54 2.94
C ALA A 77 6.74 -24.52 2.13
N ALA A 78 6.80 -23.26 2.59
CA ALA A 78 7.45 -22.19 1.83
C ALA A 78 8.11 -21.12 2.72
N PRO A 79 9.04 -21.49 3.62
CA PRO A 79 9.65 -20.55 4.57
C PRO A 79 10.36 -19.39 3.85
N ARG A 80 11.15 -19.70 2.80
CA ARG A 80 11.86 -18.69 2.02
C ARG A 80 10.92 -17.72 1.30
N ARG A 81 9.81 -18.21 0.76
CA ARG A 81 8.84 -17.37 0.03
C ARG A 81 8.10 -16.44 1.00
N LEU A 82 7.70 -16.94 2.16
CA LEU A 82 7.09 -16.15 3.22
C LEU A 82 8.06 -15.11 3.79
N LEU A 83 9.34 -15.49 3.96
CA LEU A 83 10.37 -14.58 4.41
C LEU A 83 10.60 -13.46 3.38
N VAL A 84 10.71 -13.78 2.09
CA VAL A 84 10.86 -12.76 1.03
C VAL A 84 9.62 -11.88 0.93
N LEU A 85 8.40 -12.45 0.97
CA LEU A 85 7.16 -11.67 0.91
C LEU A 85 6.99 -10.76 2.12
N GLY A 86 7.27 -11.25 3.32
CA GLY A 86 7.22 -10.46 4.55
C GLY A 86 8.29 -9.38 4.57
N LEU A 87 9.52 -9.70 4.16
CA LEU A 87 10.61 -8.73 4.13
C LEU A 87 10.35 -7.65 3.06
N MET A 88 9.97 -8.02 1.85
CA MET A 88 9.75 -7.05 0.77
C MET A 88 8.47 -6.23 0.99
N GLY A 89 7.34 -6.91 1.24
CA GLY A 89 6.04 -6.27 1.33
C GLY A 89 5.80 -5.56 2.66
N SER A 90 6.26 -6.13 3.76
CA SER A 90 6.01 -5.57 5.09
C SER A 90 7.21 -4.81 5.63
N PHE A 91 8.46 -5.21 5.39
CA PHE A 91 9.61 -4.53 6.00
C PHE A 91 10.18 -3.41 5.13
N VAL A 92 10.64 -3.73 3.92
CA VAL A 92 11.34 -2.78 3.04
C VAL A 92 10.44 -1.62 2.64
N PHE A 93 9.23 -1.92 2.14
CA PHE A 93 8.34 -0.87 1.66
C PHE A 93 7.94 0.13 2.75
N PRO A 94 7.43 -0.28 3.94
CA PRO A 94 7.08 0.67 5.00
C PRO A 94 8.26 1.39 5.62
N VAL A 95 9.43 0.75 5.75
CA VAL A 95 10.63 1.41 6.30
C VAL A 95 11.12 2.50 5.36
N SER A 96 11.25 2.21 4.06
CA SER A 96 11.62 3.22 3.06
C SER A 96 10.58 4.34 2.97
N PHE A 97 9.29 3.99 3.05
CA PHE A 97 8.21 4.97 3.03
C PHE A 97 8.26 5.92 4.24
N LEU A 98 8.50 5.38 5.44
CA LEU A 98 8.61 6.21 6.64
C LEU A 98 9.83 7.13 6.57
N ALA A 99 10.97 6.64 6.09
CA ALA A 99 12.16 7.47 5.90
C ALA A 99 11.90 8.67 4.97
N VAL A 100 11.19 8.43 3.86
CA VAL A 100 10.79 9.51 2.93
C VAL A 100 9.87 10.54 3.60
N ILE A 101 8.95 10.11 4.45
CA ILE A 101 8.03 11.02 5.17
C ILE A 101 8.72 11.76 6.30
N ASP A 102 9.74 11.16 6.91
CA ASP A 102 10.54 11.79 7.96
C ASP A 102 11.36 12.96 7.37
N GLU A 103 12.04 12.70 6.25
CA GLU A 103 12.89 13.70 5.57
C GLU A 103 12.12 14.76 4.78
N THR A 104 10.87 14.51 4.39
CA THR A 104 10.09 15.42 3.54
C THR A 104 8.76 15.85 4.18
N THR A 105 8.14 16.91 3.65
CA THR A 105 6.79 17.31 4.08
C THR A 105 5.75 16.29 3.58
N ALA A 106 4.65 16.11 4.34
CA ALA A 106 3.57 15.19 3.97
C ALA A 106 2.99 15.49 2.58
N GLY A 107 2.91 16.77 2.18
CA GLY A 107 2.46 17.18 0.86
C GLY A 107 3.39 16.72 -0.27
N ASN A 108 4.71 16.88 -0.09
CA ASN A 108 5.69 16.43 -1.09
C ASN A 108 5.71 14.90 -1.20
N ALA A 109 5.65 14.18 -0.08
CA ALA A 109 5.55 12.73 -0.08
C ALA A 109 4.29 12.23 -0.80
N ALA A 110 3.14 12.89 -0.57
CA ALA A 110 1.89 12.57 -1.27
C ALA A 110 1.98 12.83 -2.78
N LEU A 111 2.63 13.91 -3.21
CA LEU A 111 2.84 14.21 -4.64
C LEU A 111 3.75 13.18 -5.31
N ILE A 112 4.84 12.78 -4.64
CA ILE A 112 5.72 11.71 -5.14
C ILE A 112 4.94 10.40 -5.25
N ALA A 113 4.16 10.04 -4.24
CA ALA A 113 3.32 8.83 -4.27
C ALA A 113 2.25 8.87 -5.38
N ALA A 114 1.67 10.05 -5.65
CA ALA A 114 0.72 10.24 -6.74
C ALA A 114 1.34 10.02 -8.13
N SER A 115 2.67 10.07 -8.25
CA SER A 115 3.37 9.70 -9.49
C SER A 115 3.53 8.19 -9.70
N ALA A 116 3.15 7.35 -8.75
CA ALA A 116 3.26 5.88 -8.87
C ALA A 116 2.65 5.30 -10.16
N PRO A 117 1.48 5.75 -10.66
CA PRO A 117 0.92 5.25 -11.93
C PRO A 117 1.82 5.54 -13.14
N LEU A 118 2.56 6.65 -13.13
CA LEU A 118 3.52 6.98 -14.19
C LEU A 118 4.65 5.95 -14.21
N TRP A 119 5.19 5.62 -13.04
CA TRP A 119 6.22 4.58 -12.91
C TRP A 119 5.69 3.21 -13.32
N THR A 120 4.45 2.86 -12.94
CA THR A 120 3.80 1.63 -13.37
C THR A 120 3.67 1.56 -14.90
N ALA A 121 3.25 2.64 -15.54
CA ALA A 121 3.11 2.70 -17.01
C ALA A 121 4.47 2.60 -17.71
N LEU A 122 5.50 3.26 -17.19
CA LEU A 122 6.87 3.17 -17.71
C LEU A 122 7.40 1.75 -17.59
N VAL A 123 7.28 1.13 -16.42
CA VAL A 123 7.72 -0.26 -16.20
C VAL A 123 6.94 -1.23 -17.09
N GLY A 124 5.62 -1.07 -17.22
CA GLY A 124 4.80 -1.88 -18.14
C GLY A 124 5.33 -1.82 -19.57
N ARG A 125 5.58 -0.61 -20.07
CA ARG A 125 6.17 -0.40 -21.40
C ARG A 125 7.55 -1.05 -21.56
N TYR A 126 8.41 -1.01 -20.54
CA TYR A 126 9.73 -1.64 -20.59
C TYR A 126 9.69 -3.17 -20.48
N VAL A 127 8.74 -3.72 -19.73
CA VAL A 127 8.53 -5.16 -19.55
C VAL A 127 7.73 -5.77 -20.71
N GLY A 128 7.10 -4.94 -21.54
CA GLY A 128 6.35 -5.35 -22.74
C GLY A 128 4.88 -5.72 -22.46
N VAL A 129 4.29 -5.16 -21.40
CA VAL A 129 2.87 -5.30 -21.02
C VAL A 129 2.10 -4.02 -21.30
#